data_AF-A0A1S6J5K5-F1
#
_entry.id   AF-A0A1S6J5K5-F1
#
_cell.length_a   1.000
_cell.length_b   1.000
_cell.length_c   1.000
_cell.angle_alpha   90.00
_cell.angle_beta   90.00
_cell.angle_gamma   90.00
#
_symmetry.space_group_name_H-M   'P 1'
#
loop_
_entity.id
_entity.type
_entity.pdbx_description
1 polymer ?
#
loop_
_entity_poly.entity_id
_entity_poly.type
_entity_poly.pdbx_seq_one_letter_code
_entity_poly.pdbx_strand_id
1 'polypeptide(L)'
;MNSHRPEAASPWASCWPGLPRRRDVSEAILDRLRTAIGEAGLWDELATDWLLLDAELMPWSLKASGLLRSQYAAVGAASGAVFPGALAALEGAGARGVDVTGLLEHQRARSAAAFTDATAGTAGAPTAWTASAHEAVFGVLALEPEPVDPRL
;
A
#
# COMPACT_ATOMS: atom_id res chain seq x y z
N MET A 1 -10.07 30.90 -24.73
CA MET A 1 -11.50 30.52 -24.73
C MET A 1 -11.63 29.39 -23.72
N ASN A 2 -12.31 29.66 -22.61
CA ASN A 2 -12.61 28.83 -21.43
C ASN A 2 -11.49 27.98 -20.78
N SER A 3 -10.72 28.60 -19.89
CA SER A 3 -9.73 27.97 -19.01
C SER A 3 -10.35 27.46 -17.69
N HIS A 4 -11.44 26.70 -17.76
CA HIS A 4 -11.98 26.00 -16.60
C HIS A 4 -11.29 24.64 -16.47
N ARG A 5 -10.09 24.64 -15.86
CA ARG A 5 -9.50 23.40 -15.35
C ARG A 5 -10.35 22.91 -14.18
N PRO A 6 -10.91 21.70 -14.21
CA PRO A 6 -11.65 21.17 -13.08
C PRO A 6 -10.70 21.03 -11.88
N GLU A 7 -11.18 21.47 -10.72
CA GLU A 7 -10.55 21.18 -9.44
C GLU A 7 -10.48 19.67 -9.27
N ALA A 8 -9.28 19.12 -9.05
CA ALA A 8 -9.12 17.69 -8.90
C ALA A 8 -9.84 17.23 -7.62
N ALA A 9 -10.97 16.55 -7.79
CA ALA A 9 -11.62 15.87 -6.69
C ALA A 9 -10.64 14.83 -6.12
N SER A 10 -10.47 14.82 -4.80
CA SER A 10 -9.56 13.89 -4.10
C SER A 10 -9.80 12.45 -4.61
N PRO A 11 -8.84 11.84 -5.34
CA PRO A 11 -9.08 10.67 -6.18
C PRO A 11 -9.53 9.41 -5.43
N TRP A 12 -9.36 9.41 -4.11
CA TRP A 12 -9.36 8.21 -3.26
C TRP A 12 -10.45 8.24 -2.17
N ALA A 13 -11.32 9.26 -2.18
CA ALA A 13 -12.30 9.50 -1.11
C ALA A 13 -13.36 8.39 -0.95
N SER A 14 -13.61 7.57 -1.98
CA SER A 14 -14.59 6.48 -1.95
C SER A 14 -14.03 5.15 -1.45
N CYS A 15 -12.74 4.89 -1.66
CA CYS A 15 -12.16 3.56 -1.41
C CYS A 15 -11.69 3.35 0.04
N TRP A 16 -11.49 4.41 0.83
CA TRP A 16 -10.87 4.29 2.15
C TRP A 16 -11.47 5.26 3.19
N PRO A 17 -12.46 4.84 4.00
CA PRO A 17 -13.18 5.69 4.96
C PRO A 17 -12.34 6.30 6.10
N GLY A 18 -11.02 6.08 6.16
CA GLY A 18 -10.15 6.45 7.29
C GLY A 18 -8.88 7.23 6.94
N LEU A 19 -8.65 7.57 5.67
CA LEU A 19 -7.51 8.41 5.27
C LEU A 19 -7.82 9.88 5.60
N PRO A 20 -6.99 10.58 6.39
CA PRO A 20 -7.17 12.01 6.59
C PRO A 20 -7.08 12.71 5.23
N ARG A 21 -8.09 13.54 4.89
CA ARG A 21 -8.14 14.39 3.69
C ARG A 21 -7.03 15.43 3.72
N ARG A 22 -5.79 14.99 3.53
CA ARG A 22 -4.60 15.81 3.37
C ARG A 22 -4.60 16.32 1.95
N ARG A 23 -5.38 17.39 1.72
CA ARG A 23 -5.51 18.06 0.42
C ARG A 23 -4.13 18.46 -0.12
N ASP A 24 -3.25 18.93 0.78
CA ASP A 24 -1.84 19.23 0.52
C ASP A 24 -1.06 18.05 -0.11
N VAL A 25 -1.25 16.83 0.40
CA VAL A 25 -0.57 15.63 -0.12
C VAL A 25 -1.17 15.19 -1.45
N SER A 26 -2.50 15.30 -1.60
CA SER A 26 -3.17 14.94 -2.85
C SER A 26 -2.73 15.84 -4.00
N GLU A 27 -2.72 17.15 -3.79
CA GLU A 27 -2.27 18.11 -4.80
C GLU A 27 -0.80 17.89 -5.16
N ALA A 28 0.08 17.63 -4.19
CA ALA A 28 1.50 17.36 -4.46
C ALA A 28 1.70 16.11 -5.35
N ILE A 29 0.90 15.06 -5.17
CA ILE A 29 0.93 13.85 -6.02
C ILE A 29 0.42 14.18 -7.42
N LEU A 30 -0.71 14.87 -7.51
CA LEU A 30 -1.32 15.25 -8.80
C LEU A 30 -0.41 16.17 -9.61
N ASP A 31 0.30 17.11 -8.98
CA ASP A 31 1.27 17.98 -9.64
C ASP A 31 2.45 17.19 -10.20
N ARG A 32 2.94 16.19 -9.46
CA ARG A 32 4.01 15.30 -9.93
C ARG A 32 3.57 14.47 -11.13
N LEU A 33 2.36 13.90 -11.10
CA LEU A 33 1.80 13.18 -12.24
C LEU A 33 1.65 14.09 -13.45
N ARG A 34 1.05 15.28 -13.27
CA ARG A 34 0.84 16.24 -14.35
C ARG A 34 2.15 16.64 -15.02
N THR A 35 3.20 16.81 -14.23
CA THR A 35 4.57 17.08 -14.72
C THR A 35 5.10 15.91 -15.54
N ALA A 36 5.07 14.68 -15.00
CA ALA A 36 5.56 13.50 -15.71
C ALA A 36 4.80 13.21 -17.01
N ILE A 37 3.48 13.37 -17.02
CA ILE A 37 2.64 13.20 -18.22
C ILE A 37 3.00 14.27 -19.27
N GLY A 38 3.25 15.50 -18.83
CA GLY A 38 3.71 16.59 -19.69
C GLY A 38 5.10 16.32 -20.29
N GLU A 39 6.05 15.87 -19.48
CA GLU A 39 7.40 15.50 -19.94
C GLU A 39 7.39 14.30 -20.91
N ALA A 40 6.42 13.39 -20.77
CA ALA A 40 6.22 12.28 -21.68
C ALA A 40 5.51 12.67 -22.99
N GLY A 41 4.99 13.90 -23.11
CA GLY A 41 4.28 14.37 -24.31
C GLY A 41 2.87 13.78 -24.50
N LEU A 42 2.32 13.11 -23.49
CA LEU A 42 1.08 12.33 -23.62
C LEU A 42 -0.16 13.19 -23.87
N TRP A 43 -0.18 14.45 -23.42
CA TRP A 43 -1.29 15.36 -23.70
C TRP A 43 -1.47 15.61 -25.20
N ASP A 44 -0.36 15.86 -25.89
CA ASP A 44 -0.35 16.09 -27.33
C ASP A 44 -0.56 14.79 -28.11
N GLU A 45 0.07 13.70 -27.68
CA GLU A 45 -0.07 12.37 -28.32
C GLU A 45 -1.51 11.86 -28.29
N LEU A 46 -2.20 12.06 -27.16
CA LEU A 46 -3.58 11.60 -26.95
C LEU A 46 -4.62 12.69 -27.27
N ALA A 47 -4.18 13.88 -27.71
CA ALA A 47 -5.02 15.04 -27.99
C ALA A 47 -6.06 15.34 -26.89
N THR A 48 -5.64 15.31 -25.63
CA THR A 48 -6.54 15.43 -24.47
C THR A 48 -5.98 16.35 -23.39
N ASP A 49 -6.89 17.01 -22.66
CA ASP A 49 -6.56 17.88 -21.52
C ASP A 49 -6.78 17.20 -20.16
N TRP A 50 -7.28 15.96 -20.16
CA TRP A 50 -7.56 15.18 -18.95
C TRP A 50 -7.32 13.68 -19.17
N LEU A 51 -6.91 13.00 -18.10
CA LEU A 51 -6.74 11.56 -18.08
C LEU A 51 -7.36 11.00 -16.80
N LEU A 52 -8.07 9.89 -16.92
CA LEU A 52 -8.45 9.05 -15.79
C LEU A 52 -7.52 7.84 -15.74
N LEU A 53 -6.70 7.75 -14.69
CA LEU A 53 -5.71 6.71 -14.53
C LEU A 53 -6.17 5.66 -13.52
N ASP A 54 -5.97 4.39 -13.83
CA ASP A 54 -5.98 3.31 -12.85
C ASP A 54 -4.57 3.12 -12.31
N ALA A 55 -4.38 3.35 -11.02
CA ALA A 55 -3.07 3.34 -10.39
C ALA A 55 -3.09 2.83 -8.95
N GLU A 56 -2.02 2.15 -8.56
CA GLU A 56 -1.78 1.72 -7.19
C GLU A 56 -0.74 2.64 -6.55
N LEU A 57 -1.20 3.42 -5.57
CA LEU A 57 -0.30 4.16 -4.69
C LEU A 57 0.45 3.22 -3.74
N MET A 58 1.78 3.27 -3.78
CA MET A 58 2.71 2.45 -3.01
C MET A 58 3.62 3.29 -2.11
N PRO A 59 4.10 2.74 -0.97
CA PRO A 59 3.89 1.36 -0.49
C PRO A 59 2.52 1.11 0.14
N TRP A 60 2.10 -0.17 0.20
CA TRP A 60 0.77 -0.59 0.70
C TRP A 60 0.46 -0.11 2.12
N SER A 61 1.50 0.08 2.94
CA SER A 61 1.40 0.65 4.28
C SER A 61 0.79 2.05 4.33
N LEU A 62 0.88 2.82 3.24
CA LEU A 62 0.20 4.12 3.13
C LEU A 62 -1.33 3.97 3.17
N LYS A 63 -1.85 2.87 2.60
CA LYS A 63 -3.28 2.55 2.59
C LYS A 63 -3.70 1.72 3.80
N ALA A 64 -2.81 0.84 4.26
CA ALA A 64 -3.08 -0.17 5.27
C ALA A 64 -2.53 0.17 6.67
N SER A 65 -2.08 1.41 6.92
CA SER A 65 -1.50 1.84 8.20
C SER A 65 -2.36 1.47 9.42
N GLY A 66 -3.69 1.57 9.32
CA GLY A 66 -4.61 1.15 10.38
C GLY A 66 -4.62 -0.36 10.62
N LEU A 67 -4.53 -1.16 9.56
CA LEU A 67 -4.51 -2.63 9.60
C LEU A 67 -3.17 -3.15 10.15
N LEU A 68 -2.06 -2.56 9.71
CA LEU A 68 -0.71 -2.88 10.18
C LEU A 68 -0.57 -2.64 11.69
N ARG A 69 -1.06 -1.49 12.18
CA ARG A 69 -0.97 -1.15 13.61
C ARG A 69 -1.94 -1.93 14.50
N SER A 70 -3.15 -2.21 14.04
CA SER A 70 -4.19 -2.82 14.89
C SER A 70 -4.21 -4.34 14.82
N GLN A 71 -4.01 -4.93 13.65
CA GLN A 71 -4.14 -6.38 13.46
C GLN A 71 -2.79 -7.09 13.40
N TYR A 72 -1.83 -6.59 12.62
CA TYR A 72 -0.54 -7.27 12.46
C TYR A 72 0.36 -7.10 13.68
N ALA A 73 0.43 -5.90 14.26
CA ALA A 73 1.23 -5.67 15.47
C ALA A 73 0.73 -6.50 16.67
N ALA A 74 -0.58 -6.65 16.83
CA ALA A 74 -1.17 -7.47 17.89
C ALA A 74 -0.81 -8.95 17.74
N VAL A 75 -0.85 -9.48 16.51
CA VAL A 75 -0.44 -10.87 16.21
C VAL A 75 1.06 -11.06 16.44
N GLY A 76 1.90 -10.10 16.03
CA GLY A 76 3.34 -10.13 16.29
C GLY A 76 3.66 -10.15 17.79
N ALA A 77 3.02 -9.28 18.56
CA ALA A 77 3.20 -9.20 20.01
C ALA A 77 2.73 -10.47 20.74
N ALA A 78 1.54 -10.98 20.40
CA ALA A 78 1.01 -12.22 20.99
C ALA A 78 1.89 -13.43 20.66
N SER A 79 2.36 -13.52 19.41
CA SER A 79 3.28 -14.58 18.97
C SER A 79 4.61 -14.50 19.73
N GLY A 80 5.19 -13.30 19.85
CA GLY A 80 6.42 -13.07 20.60
C GLY A 80 6.32 -13.46 22.08
N ALA A 81 5.16 -13.27 22.70
CA ALA A 81 4.93 -13.65 24.10
C ALA A 81 4.78 -15.17 24.30
N VAL A 82 4.17 -15.88 23.36
CA VAL A 82 3.78 -17.30 23.53
C VAL A 82 4.85 -18.29 23.03
N PHE A 83 5.56 -17.97 21.95
CA PHE A 83 6.49 -18.92 21.32
C PHE A 83 7.66 -19.36 22.23
N PRO A 84 8.32 -18.49 23.01
CA PRO A 84 9.42 -18.93 23.88
C PRO A 84 8.98 -19.98 24.90
N GLY A 85 7.80 -19.79 25.51
CA GLY A 85 7.23 -20.75 26.47
C GLY A 85 6.86 -22.08 25.81
N ALA A 86 6.29 -22.04 24.61
CA ALA A 86 5.97 -23.25 23.85
C ALA A 86 7.21 -24.06 23.47
N LEU A 87 8.29 -23.40 23.05
CA LEU A 87 9.58 -24.04 22.75
C LEU A 87 10.20 -24.67 24.00
N ALA A 88 10.24 -23.95 25.11
CA ALA A 88 10.76 -24.46 26.38
C ALA A 88 9.98 -25.70 26.88
N ALA A 89 8.66 -25.71 26.71
CA ALA A 89 7.82 -26.85 27.07
C ALA A 89 8.11 -28.09 26.20
N LEU A 90 8.27 -27.90 24.89
CA LEU A 90 8.63 -28.97 23.96
C LEU A 90 10.04 -29.52 24.24
N GLU A 91 11.02 -28.65 24.47
CA GLU A 91 12.38 -29.06 24.86
C GLU A 91 12.38 -29.86 26.16
N GLY A 92 11.62 -29.40 27.16
CA GLY A 92 11.46 -30.13 28.42
C GLY A 92 10.77 -31.49 28.25
N ALA A 93 9.82 -31.62 27.32
CA ALA A 93 9.18 -32.90 27.00
C ALA A 93 10.15 -33.87 26.33
N GLY A 94 10.95 -33.38 25.37
CA GLY A 94 12.02 -34.15 24.73
C GLY A 94 13.08 -34.63 25.73
N ALA A 95 13.48 -33.77 26.68
CA ALA A 95 14.41 -34.14 27.74
C ALA A 95 13.87 -35.25 28.68
N ARG A 96 12.54 -35.42 28.75
CA ARG A 96 11.87 -36.50 29.49
C ARG A 96 11.65 -37.76 28.66
N GLY A 97 12.14 -37.79 27.41
CA GLY A 97 12.03 -38.95 26.51
C GLY A 97 10.72 -39.05 25.74
N VAL A 98 9.89 -38.00 25.72
CA VAL A 98 8.71 -37.94 24.84
C VAL A 98 9.19 -37.57 23.43
N ASP A 99 8.81 -38.34 22.41
CA ASP A 99 9.14 -37.98 21.03
C ASP A 99 8.32 -36.76 20.58
N VAL A 100 8.98 -35.61 20.57
CA VAL A 100 8.44 -34.33 20.12
C VAL A 100 9.31 -33.73 19.02
N THR A 101 10.23 -34.51 18.43
CA THR A 101 11.29 -34.02 17.56
C THR A 101 10.72 -33.24 16.37
N GLY A 102 9.76 -33.82 15.65
CA GLY A 102 9.12 -33.16 14.50
C GLY A 102 8.29 -31.93 14.87
N LEU A 103 7.67 -31.91 16.06
CA LEU A 103 6.92 -30.74 16.55
C LEU A 103 7.86 -29.59 16.95
N LEU A 104 8.98 -29.92 17.59
CA LEU A 104 9.99 -28.94 18.01
C LEU A 104 10.69 -28.31 16.79
N GLU A 105 11.04 -29.11 15.79
CA GLU A 105 11.58 -28.62 14.51
C GLU A 105 10.59 -27.70 13.80
N HIS A 106 9.33 -28.12 13.70
CA HIS A 106 8.28 -27.32 13.08
C HIS A 106 8.06 -25.98 13.79
N GLN A 107 8.14 -25.98 15.13
CA GLN A 107 7.94 -24.76 15.92
C GLN A 107 9.15 -23.81 15.87
N ARG A 108 10.37 -24.34 15.80
CA ARG A 108 11.60 -23.53 15.62
C ARG A 108 11.66 -22.84 14.26
N ALA A 109 11.08 -23.46 13.23
CA ALA A 109 10.98 -22.85 11.90
C ALA A 109 10.02 -21.64 11.85
N ARG A 110 9.15 -21.45 12.86
CA ARG A 110 8.29 -20.28 12.97
C ARG A 110 8.98 -19.17 13.76
N SER A 111 9.25 -18.03 13.11
CA SER A 111 9.88 -16.87 13.76
C SER A 111 8.90 -15.70 13.88
N ALA A 112 8.46 -15.43 15.11
CA ALA A 112 7.68 -14.22 15.41
C ALA A 112 8.49 -12.94 15.19
N ALA A 113 9.82 -13.01 15.35
CA ALA A 113 10.72 -11.91 15.04
C ALA A 113 10.73 -11.60 13.53
N ALA A 114 10.85 -12.62 12.67
CA ALA A 114 10.80 -12.44 11.22
C ALA A 114 9.46 -11.89 10.74
N PHE A 115 8.35 -12.32 11.36
CA PHE A 115 7.02 -11.76 11.09
C PHE A 115 6.93 -10.28 11.50
N THR A 116 7.44 -9.95 12.68
CA THR A 116 7.44 -8.57 13.19
C THR A 116 8.31 -7.66 12.32
N ASP A 117 9.52 -8.09 11.95
CA ASP A 117 10.42 -7.35 11.07
C ASP A 117 9.83 -7.12 9.68
N ALA A 118 9.20 -8.14 9.08
CA ALA A 118 8.55 -8.00 7.77
C ALA A 118 7.40 -6.98 7.80
N THR A 119 6.60 -6.97 8.88
CA THR A 119 5.52 -5.98 9.04
C THR A 119 6.05 -4.58 9.35
N ALA A 120 7.12 -4.45 10.14
CA ALA A 120 7.75 -3.18 10.47
C ALA A 120 8.40 -2.51 9.25
N GLY A 121 9.07 -3.30 8.38
CA GLY A 121 9.71 -2.78 7.16
C GLY A 121 8.72 -2.22 6.15
N THR A 122 7.50 -2.73 6.10
CA THR A 122 6.45 -2.16 5.26
C THR A 122 5.83 -0.90 5.88
N ALA A 123 5.70 -0.80 7.20
CA ALA A 123 4.93 0.25 7.87
C ALA A 123 5.42 1.69 7.64
N GLY A 124 6.71 1.92 7.35
CA GLY A 124 7.28 3.22 7.02
C GLY A 124 7.19 4.29 8.13
N ALA A 125 8.17 5.21 8.20
CA ALA A 125 8.09 6.34 9.13
C ALA A 125 6.99 7.34 8.69
N PRO A 126 6.22 7.97 9.62
CA PRO A 126 5.13 8.91 9.30
C PRO A 126 5.54 10.14 8.48
N THR A 127 6.83 10.38 8.29
CA THR A 127 7.40 11.53 7.57
C THR A 127 7.80 11.23 6.13
N ALA A 128 7.67 9.98 5.66
CA ALA A 128 8.12 9.56 4.31
C ALA A 128 7.05 9.72 3.20
N TRP A 129 5.90 10.36 3.50
CA TRP A 129 4.71 10.34 2.63
C TRP A 129 4.91 10.90 1.23
N THR A 130 5.83 11.86 1.03
CA THR A 130 6.06 12.48 -0.28
C THR A 130 7.34 12.01 -0.96
N ALA A 131 8.36 11.60 -0.20
CA ALA A 131 9.66 11.18 -0.76
C ALA A 131 9.67 9.73 -1.26
N SER A 132 8.82 8.86 -0.69
CA SER A 132 8.83 7.41 -0.98
C SER A 132 7.55 6.90 -1.63
N ALA A 133 6.57 7.77 -1.87
CA ALA A 133 5.35 7.41 -2.57
C ALA A 133 5.65 7.17 -4.05
N HIS A 134 5.29 5.98 -4.53
CA HIS A 134 5.34 5.60 -5.93
C HIS A 134 3.91 5.36 -6.41
N GLU A 135 3.59 5.83 -7.60
CA GLU A 135 2.31 5.56 -8.23
C GLU A 135 2.57 4.65 -9.42
N ALA A 136 2.15 3.39 -9.29
CA ALA A 136 2.22 2.43 -10.38
C ALA A 136 0.93 2.55 -11.18
N VAL A 137 0.99 3.17 -12.36
CA VAL A 137 -0.14 3.27 -13.29
C VAL A 137 -0.24 1.98 -14.10
N PHE A 138 -1.40 1.30 -14.05
CA PHE A 138 -1.62 0.04 -14.77
C PHE A 138 -2.51 0.20 -16.00
N GLY A 139 -3.21 1.33 -16.13
CA GLY A 139 -4.02 1.62 -17.31
C GLY A 139 -4.57 3.05 -17.35
N VAL A 140 -4.86 3.52 -18.56
CA VAL A 140 -5.70 4.70 -18.79
C VAL A 140 -7.14 4.20 -18.95
N LEU A 141 -8.03 4.61 -18.05
CA LEU A 141 -9.42 4.16 -18.04
C LEU A 141 -10.31 5.03 -18.93
N ALA A 142 -10.01 6.32 -19.04
CA ALA A 142 -10.75 7.25 -19.90
C ALA A 142 -9.89 8.47 -20.27
N LEU A 143 -10.19 9.01 -21.45
CA LEU A 143 -9.68 10.25 -22.03
C LEU A 143 -10.78 10.89 -22.90
N GLU A 144 -10.55 12.11 -23.41
CA GLU A 144 -11.54 12.81 -24.25
C GLU A 144 -12.03 11.89 -25.39
N PRO A 145 -13.34 11.66 -25.54
CA PRO A 145 -13.84 10.84 -26.62
C PRO A 145 -13.58 11.55 -27.96
N GLU A 146 -13.17 10.80 -28.97
CA GLU A 146 -13.20 11.28 -30.35
C GLU A 146 -14.62 11.80 -30.68
N PRO A 147 -14.75 12.91 -31.44
CA PRO A 147 -16.05 13.40 -31.85
C PRO A 147 -16.82 12.28 -32.58
N VAL A 148 -17.89 11.80 -31.95
CA VAL A 148 -18.79 10.84 -32.58
C VAL A 148 -19.48 11.56 -33.74
N ASP A 149 -19.32 11.04 -34.97
CA ASP A 149 -20.05 11.57 -36.13
C ASP A 149 -21.56 11.53 -35.80
N PRO A 150 -22.26 12.67 -35.76
CA PRO A 150 -23.69 12.71 -35.43
C PRO A 150 -24.58 11.99 -36.46
N ARG A 151 -23.99 11.43 -37.53
CA ARG A 151 -24.67 10.62 -38.55
C ARG A 151 -24.60 9.10 -38.30
N LEU A 152 -23.89 8.64 -37.28
CA LEU A 152 -23.92 7.26 -36.80
C LEU A 152 -25.11 7.00 -35.85
#